data_AF-A0AA88F455-F1
#
_entry.id   AF-A0AA88F455-F1
#
_cell.length_a   1.000
_cell.length_b   1.000
_cell.length_c   1.000
_cell.angle_alpha   90.00
_cell.angle_beta   90.00
_cell.angle_gamma   90.00
#
_symmetry.space_group_name_H-M   'P 1'
#
loop_
_entity.id
_entity.type
_entity.pdbx_description
1 polymer ?
#
loop_
_entity_poly.entity_id
_entity_poly.type
_entity_poly.pdbx_seq_one_letter_code
_entity_poly.pdbx_strand_id
1 'polypeptide(L)'
;MDIKDLITAAANAAGAQEPHADISALVEHGKEARQHVWDWHYAGTAERGRLAEKLAASTPEFQRAVAVTENALAEELADSSARRARIRAENPSLFKD
;
A
#
# COMPACT_ATOMS: atom_id res chain seq x y z
N MET A 1 -18.13 4.58 -12.57
CA MET A 1 -17.48 3.55 -11.74
C MET A 1 -16.00 3.69 -11.98
N ASP A 2 -15.26 4.13 -10.96
CA ASP A 2 -13.82 4.38 -11.02
C ASP A 2 -13.06 3.03 -10.96
N ILE A 3 -11.87 2.95 -11.55
CA ILE A 3 -10.95 1.81 -11.42
C ILE A 3 -10.68 1.51 -9.94
N LYS A 4 -10.65 2.54 -9.09
CA LYS A 4 -10.55 2.37 -7.62
C LYS A 4 -11.72 1.57 -7.05
N ASP A 5 -12.95 1.85 -7.50
CA ASP A 5 -14.15 1.14 -7.03
C ASP A 5 -14.09 -0.34 -7.43
N LEU A 6 -13.55 -0.64 -8.61
CA LEU A 6 -13.35 -2.00 -9.11
C LEU A 6 -12.31 -2.78 -8.31
N ILE A 7 -11.19 -2.15 -7.95
CA ILE A 7 -10.13 -2.77 -7.14
C ILE A 7 -10.63 -3.06 -5.72
N THR A 8 -11.34 -2.10 -5.11
CA THR A 8 -11.95 -2.28 -3.79
C THR A 8 -13.02 -3.37 -3.79
N ALA A 9 -13.85 -3.44 -4.84
CA ALA A 9 -14.86 -4.50 -4.97
C ALA A 9 -14.23 -5.89 -5.13
N ALA A 10 -13.15 -6.00 -5.92
CA ALA A 10 -12.41 -7.26 -6.09
C ALA A 10 -11.72 -7.72 -4.80
N ALA A 11 -11.10 -6.80 -4.06
CA ALA A 11 -10.47 -7.10 -2.77
C ALA A 11 -11.50 -7.59 -1.73
N ASN A 12 -12.66 -6.93 -1.64
CA ASN A 12 -13.73 -7.33 -0.73
C ASN A 12 -14.35 -8.68 -1.09
N ALA A 13 -14.52 -8.97 -2.39
CA ALA A 13 -15.05 -10.26 -2.84
C ALA A 13 -14.08 -11.42 -2.58
N ALA A 14 -12.77 -11.19 -2.72
CA ALA A 14 -11.75 -12.18 -2.42
C ALA A 14 -11.66 -12.51 -0.91
N GLY A 15 -11.67 -11.49 -0.05
CA GLY A 15 -11.64 -11.68 1.41
C GLY A 15 -12.89 -12.38 1.98
N ALA A 16 -14.03 -12.28 1.29
CA ALA A 16 -15.26 -12.95 1.69
C ALA A 16 -15.31 -14.45 1.37
N GLN A 17 -14.53 -14.91 0.38
CA GLN A 17 -14.54 -16.33 -0.05
C GLN A 17 -13.57 -17.20 0.74
N GLU A 18 -12.42 -16.67 1.20
CA GLU A 18 -11.42 -17.47 1.93
C GLU A 18 -10.73 -16.68 3.06
N PRO A 19 -11.34 -16.57 4.25
CA PRO A 19 -10.76 -15.82 5.37
C PRO A 19 -9.41 -16.37 5.89
N HIS A 20 -9.03 -17.59 5.48
CA HIS A 20 -7.73 -18.19 5.82
C HIS A 20 -6.64 -18.00 4.76
N ALA A 21 -7.01 -17.62 3.52
CA ALA A 21 -6.06 -17.33 2.47
C ALA A 21 -5.30 -16.01 2.73
N ASP A 22 -6.01 -15.01 3.27
CA ASP A 22 -5.43 -13.72 3.65
C ASP A 22 -4.36 -13.86 4.75
N ILE A 23 -4.59 -14.75 5.72
CA ILE A 23 -3.63 -15.02 6.80
C ILE A 23 -2.39 -15.74 6.26
N SER A 24 -2.58 -16.77 5.41
CA SER A 24 -1.47 -17.52 4.82
C SER A 24 -0.59 -16.62 3.93
N ALA A 25 -1.22 -15.78 3.09
CA ALA A 25 -0.52 -14.81 2.26
C ALA A 25 0.24 -13.77 3.10
N LEU A 26 -0.31 -13.32 4.23
CA LEU A 26 0.39 -12.43 5.17
C LEU A 26 1.57 -13.09 5.87
N VAL A 27 1.47 -14.38 6.22
CA VAL A 27 2.59 -15.12 6.83
C VAL A 27 3.73 -15.30 5.85
N GLU A 28 3.43 -15.58 4.58
CA GLU A 28 4.45 -15.82 3.55
C GLU A 28 5.04 -14.52 2.98
N HIS A 29 4.20 -13.51 2.74
CA HIS A 29 4.60 -12.30 2.02
C HIS A 29 4.48 -11.00 2.82
N GLY A 30 4.00 -11.04 4.08
CA GLY A 30 3.65 -9.84 4.84
C GLY A 30 4.80 -8.86 5.04
N LYS A 31 6.04 -9.35 5.15
CA LYS A 31 7.23 -8.48 5.26
C LYS A 31 7.47 -7.70 3.96
N GLU A 32 7.45 -8.38 2.81
CA GLU A 32 7.65 -7.74 1.52
C GLU A 32 6.46 -6.86 1.13
N ALA A 33 5.24 -7.28 1.47
CA ALA A 33 4.03 -6.51 1.25
C ALA A 33 4.06 -5.21 2.06
N ARG A 34 4.44 -5.26 3.35
CA ARG A 34 4.64 -4.07 4.18
C ARG A 34 5.68 -3.14 3.58
N GLN A 35 6.83 -3.67 3.14
CA GLN A 35 7.86 -2.86 2.50
C GLN A 35 7.33 -2.18 1.23
N HIS A 36 6.63 -2.93 0.38
CA HIS A 36 6.01 -2.40 -0.84
C HIS A 36 5.05 -1.23 -0.55
N VAL A 37 4.19 -1.37 0.46
CA VAL A 37 3.23 -0.31 0.85
C VAL A 37 3.97 0.95 1.31
N TRP A 38 5.02 0.83 2.11
CA TRP A 38 5.81 2.00 2.54
C TRP A 38 6.57 2.65 1.38
N ASP A 39 7.21 1.83 0.53
CA ASP A 39 7.92 2.32 -0.65
C ASP A 39 6.97 3.06 -1.59
N TRP A 40 5.78 2.50 -1.83
CA TRP A 40 4.74 3.14 -2.64
C TRP A 40 4.32 4.50 -2.07
N HIS A 41 4.05 4.56 -0.77
CA HIS A 41 3.54 5.76 -0.11
C HIS A 41 4.54 6.92 -0.18
N TYR A 42 5.84 6.63 -0.13
CA TYR A 42 6.92 7.62 -0.15
C TYR A 42 7.62 7.78 -1.49
N ALA A 43 7.31 6.94 -2.47
CA ALA A 43 7.81 7.04 -3.82
C ALA A 43 7.31 8.31 -4.53
N GLY A 44 8.19 8.87 -5.38
CA GLY A 44 7.80 9.85 -6.39
C GLY A 44 7.04 9.21 -7.55
N THR A 45 6.45 10.02 -8.44
CA THR A 45 5.54 9.56 -9.51
C THR A 45 6.12 8.46 -10.39
N ALA A 46 7.36 8.60 -10.86
CA ALA A 46 7.99 7.60 -11.72
C ALA A 46 8.22 6.26 -11.01
N GLU A 47 8.57 6.32 -9.73
CA GLU A 47 8.82 5.11 -8.93
C GLU A 47 7.51 4.41 -8.56
N ARG A 48 6.44 5.16 -8.31
CA ARG A 48 5.09 4.58 -8.19
C ARG A 48 4.68 3.84 -9.45
N GLY A 49 4.96 4.38 -10.64
CA GLY A 49 4.71 3.66 -11.90
C GLY A 49 5.39 2.28 -11.93
N ARG A 50 6.68 2.22 -11.59
CA ARG A 50 7.44 0.96 -11.55
C ARG A 50 6.93 -0.02 -10.49
N LEU A 51 6.59 0.48 -9.30
CA LEU A 51 6.04 -0.36 -8.24
C LEU A 51 4.69 -0.95 -8.65
N ALA A 52 3.85 -0.22 -9.39
CA ALA A 52 2.56 -0.70 -9.87
C ALA A 52 2.74 -1.81 -10.90
N GLU A 53 3.64 -1.61 -11.86
CA GLU A 53 3.99 -2.63 -12.85
C GLU A 53 4.52 -3.90 -12.16
N LYS A 54 5.40 -3.74 -11.17
CA LYS A 54 5.93 -4.86 -10.38
C LYS A 54 4.83 -5.59 -9.61
N LEU A 55 3.91 -4.87 -8.97
CA LEU A 55 2.79 -5.45 -8.24
C LEU A 55 1.85 -6.22 -9.18
N ALA A 56 1.51 -5.63 -10.33
CA ALA A 56 0.66 -6.27 -11.33
C ALA A 56 1.28 -7.55 -11.91
N ALA A 57 2.62 -7.60 -12.03
CA ALA A 57 3.35 -8.78 -12.47
C ALA A 57 3.61 -9.82 -11.36
N SER A 58 3.27 -9.51 -10.10
CA SER A 58 3.50 -10.40 -8.95
C SER A 58 2.41 -11.46 -8.82
N THR A 59 2.65 -12.45 -7.95
CA THR A 59 1.67 -13.50 -7.67
C THR A 59 0.36 -12.93 -7.07
N PRO A 60 -0.81 -13.56 -7.30
CA PRO A 60 -2.06 -13.14 -6.69
C PRO A 60 -2.02 -13.11 -5.16
N GLU A 61 -1.24 -13.98 -4.53
CA GLU A 61 -1.04 -14.04 -3.08
C GLU A 61 -0.31 -12.79 -2.59
N PHE A 62 0.75 -12.36 -3.29
CA PHE A 62 1.47 -11.15 -2.96
C PHE A 62 0.59 -9.90 -3.17
N GLN A 63 -0.18 -9.85 -4.26
CA GLN A 63 -1.11 -8.75 -4.51
C GLN A 63 -2.17 -8.63 -3.39
N ARG A 64 -2.71 -9.76 -2.93
CA ARG A 64 -3.62 -9.80 -1.78
C ARG A 64 -2.94 -9.35 -0.48
N ALA A 65 -1.74 -9.84 -0.20
CA ALA A 65 -0.98 -9.43 0.98
C ALA A 65 -0.72 -7.92 1.00
N VAL A 66 -0.40 -7.30 -0.15
CA VAL A 66 -0.25 -5.84 -0.28
C VAL A 66 -1.56 -5.13 0.01
N ALA A 67 -2.67 -5.56 -0.58
CA ALA A 67 -3.98 -4.92 -0.36
C ALA A 67 -4.43 -5.00 1.11
N VAL A 68 -4.27 -6.16 1.75
CA VAL A 68 -4.59 -6.33 3.18
C VAL A 68 -3.67 -5.47 4.04
N THR A 69 -2.37 -5.41 3.71
CA THR A 69 -1.40 -4.60 4.45
C THR A 69 -1.66 -3.10 4.29
N GLU A 70 -2.03 -2.64 3.11
CA GLU A 70 -2.39 -1.23 2.88
C GLU A 70 -3.60 -0.82 3.73
N ASN A 71 -4.64 -1.67 3.77
CA ASN A 71 -5.79 -1.45 4.65
C ASN A 71 -5.41 -1.45 6.13
N ALA A 72 -4.58 -2.40 6.57
CA ALA A 72 -4.15 -2.49 7.96
C ALA A 72 -3.28 -1.30 8.41
N LEU A 73 -2.59 -0.63 7.48
CA LEU A 73 -1.70 0.50 7.77
C LEU A 73 -2.30 1.86 7.43
N ALA A 74 -3.55 1.93 6.97
CA ALA A 74 -4.16 3.16 6.48
C ALA A 74 -4.06 4.32 7.49
N GLU A 75 -4.36 4.05 8.76
CA GLU A 75 -4.27 5.04 9.84
C GLU A 75 -2.81 5.46 10.13
N GLU A 76 -1.89 4.50 10.24
CA GLU A 76 -0.46 4.75 10.48
C GLU A 76 0.17 5.59 9.34
N LEU A 77 -0.25 5.33 8.10
CA LEU A 77 0.18 6.03 6.90
C LEU A 77 -0.38 7.46 6.84
N ALA A 78 -1.63 7.65 7.25
CA ALA A 78 -2.25 8.97 7.37
C ALA A 78 -1.54 9.83 8.41
N ASP A 79 -1.34 9.29 9.62
CA ASP A 79 -0.65 9.97 10.72
C ASP A 79 0.80 10.32 10.36
N SER A 80 1.53 9.38 9.75
CA SER A 80 2.89 9.63 9.28
C SER A 80 2.95 10.74 8.24
N SER A 81 1.96 10.80 7.34
CA SER A 81 1.90 11.84 6.31
C SER A 81 1.58 13.21 6.89
N ALA A 82 0.62 13.28 7.83
CA ALA A 82 0.31 14.50 8.56
C ALA A 82 1.52 15.00 9.36
N ARG A 83 2.26 14.10 10.02
CA ARG A 83 3.50 14.43 10.72
C ARG A 83 4.55 15.01 9.78
N ARG A 84 4.80 14.39 8.62
CA ARG A 84 5.77 14.91 7.64
C ARG A 84 5.37 16.27 7.09
N ALA A 85 4.10 16.47 6.77
CA ALA A 85 3.59 17.75 6.29
C ALA A 85 3.83 18.86 7.33
N ARG A 86 3.58 18.57 8.61
CA ARG A 86 3.86 19.47 9.72
C ARG A 86 5.34 19.81 9.84
N ILE A 87 6.22 18.81 9.83
CA ILE A 87 7.68 19.01 9.90
C ILE A 87 8.16 19.89 8.74
N ARG A 88 7.62 19.69 7.52
CA ARG A 88 7.95 20.50 6.35
C ARG A 88 7.47 21.94 6.48
N ALA A 89 6.28 22.15 7.04
CA ALA A 89 5.75 23.48 7.33
C ALA A 89 6.55 24.21 8.42
N GLU A 90 7.00 23.48 9.44
CA GLU A 90 7.81 24.02 10.54
C GLU A 90 9.27 24.30 10.14
N ASN A 91 9.81 23.54 9.17
CA ASN A 91 11.22 23.61 8.78
C ASN A 91 11.42 23.74 7.26
N PRO A 92 10.84 24.75 6.59
CA PRO A 92 10.82 24.83 5.13
C PRO A 92 12.22 24.87 4.51
N SER A 93 13.21 25.46 5.19
CA SER A 93 14.60 25.54 4.72
C SER A 93 15.34 24.19 4.65
N LEU A 94 14.83 23.15 5.33
CA LEU A 94 15.43 21.81 5.33
C LEU A 94 14.96 20.95 4.15
N PHE A 95 13.92 21.39 3.44
CA PHE A 95 13.32 20.64 2.36
C PHE A 95 13.53 21.37 1.04
N LYS A 96 14.04 20.66 0.04
CA LYS A 96 14.03 21.17 -1.34
C LYS A 96 12.59 21.24 -1.81
N ASP A 97 12.26 22.31 -2.54
CA ASP A 97 10.95 22.51 -3.17
C ASP A 97 10.51 21.27 -3.97
#